data_AF-A0A8T5T653-F1
#
_entry.id   AF-A0A8T5T653-F1
#
_cell.length_a   1.000
_cell.length_b   1.000
_cell.length_c   1.000
_cell.angle_alpha   90.00
_cell.angle_beta   90.00
_cell.angle_gamma   90.00
#
_symmetry.space_group_name_H-M   'P 1'
#
loop_
_entity.id
_entity.type
_entity.pdbx_description
1 polymer ?
#
loop_
_entity_poly.entity_id
_entity_poly.type
_entity_poly.pdbx_seq_one_letter_code
_entity_poly.pdbx_strand_id
1 'polypeptide(L)'
;YLPFINWPGEGDDMIFIDEDVEKGVPTLYGTGTEDYVNQAYGQSKKHCAPYHGTIKPGGFNFFGQISYYRYHIEDPVYFNKKIIVTIEHGHDNHRGDDWSSTAYWYQLEPHDPTLFPKLLDRNGRKPRKHVAHFFRKSLCLMFLAIIIIALVIWIIP
;
A
#
# COMPACT_ATOMS: atom_id res chain seq x y z
N TYR A 1 11.78 15.57 11.97
CA TYR A 1 11.20 14.47 11.18
C TYR A 1 9.76 14.84 10.85
N LEU A 2 9.39 14.90 9.57
CA LEU A 2 7.98 15.02 9.19
C LEU A 2 7.36 13.63 9.44
N PRO A 3 6.39 13.48 10.36
CA PRO A 3 5.95 12.18 10.88
C PRO A 3 5.29 11.25 9.83
N PHE A 4 5.11 11.73 8.60
CA PHE A 4 4.47 11.04 7.47
C PHE A 4 5.44 10.77 6.30
N ILE A 5 6.73 11.14 6.42
CA ILE A 5 7.75 10.88 5.40
C ILE A 5 8.81 9.96 6.01
N ASN A 6 8.47 8.69 6.11
CA ASN A 6 9.31 7.59 6.57
C ASN A 6 8.84 6.29 5.90
N TRP A 7 9.56 5.20 6.16
CA TRP A 7 9.26 3.88 5.61
C TRP A 7 7.87 3.38 6.08
N PRO A 8 6.95 3.03 5.16
CA PRO A 8 5.62 2.56 5.54
C PRO A 8 5.53 1.04 5.68
N GLY A 9 6.55 0.29 5.26
CA GLY A 9 6.47 -1.16 5.12
C GLY A 9 6.83 -1.98 6.35
N GLU A 10 6.98 -1.38 7.53
CA GLU A 10 7.24 -2.11 8.79
C GLU A 10 6.04 -2.96 9.28
N GLY A 11 4.92 -2.97 8.56
CA GLY A 11 3.71 -3.67 9.01
C GLY A 11 3.75 -5.15 8.66
N ASP A 12 3.48 -6.00 9.65
CA ASP A 12 3.51 -7.46 9.52
C ASP A 12 2.26 -7.99 8.79
N ASP A 13 2.41 -9.00 7.92
CA ASP A 13 1.29 -9.82 7.48
C ASP A 13 0.91 -10.83 8.58
N MET A 14 -0.39 -10.99 8.78
CA MET A 14 -0.95 -11.94 9.75
C MET A 14 -2.03 -12.77 9.06
N ILE A 15 -1.84 -14.07 9.06
CA ILE A 15 -2.75 -15.03 8.42
C ILE A 15 -3.28 -15.98 9.49
N PHE A 16 -4.59 -15.97 9.68
CA PHE A 16 -5.31 -16.82 10.62
C PHE A 16 -6.05 -17.90 9.83
N ILE A 17 -5.83 -19.17 10.17
CA ILE A 17 -6.35 -20.31 9.44
C ILE A 17 -7.21 -21.17 10.37
N ASP A 18 -8.42 -21.50 9.92
CA ASP A 18 -9.36 -22.39 10.60
C ASP A 18 -9.55 -22.02 12.08
N GLU A 19 -9.26 -22.93 13.03
CA GLU A 19 -9.50 -22.69 14.46
C GLU A 19 -8.65 -21.58 15.08
N ASP A 20 -7.55 -21.19 14.43
CA ASP A 20 -6.69 -20.11 14.91
C ASP A 20 -7.37 -18.74 14.75
N VAL A 21 -8.35 -18.65 13.86
CA VAL A 21 -9.20 -17.47 13.73
C VAL A 21 -9.97 -17.21 15.03
N GLU A 22 -10.56 -18.25 15.63
CA GLU A 22 -11.31 -18.12 16.88
C GLU A 22 -10.39 -17.93 18.09
N LYS A 23 -9.15 -18.45 18.04
CA LYS A 23 -8.14 -18.21 19.08
C LYS A 23 -7.58 -16.79 19.03
N GLY A 24 -7.68 -16.10 17.91
CA GLY A 24 -7.09 -14.77 17.71
C GLY A 24 -5.56 -14.80 17.69
N VAL A 25 -4.96 -15.93 17.34
CA VAL A 25 -3.51 -16.10 17.22
C VAL A 25 -3.21 -16.42 15.76
N PRO A 26 -2.35 -15.65 15.07
CA PRO A 26 -2.07 -15.90 13.65
C PRO A 26 -1.29 -17.20 13.46
N THR A 27 -1.70 -18.01 12.48
CA THR A 27 -1.02 -19.25 12.08
C THR A 27 0.30 -18.93 11.38
N LEU A 28 0.30 -17.88 10.54
CA LEU A 28 1.51 -17.33 9.92
C LEU A 28 1.65 -15.87 10.34
N TYR A 29 2.83 -15.53 10.85
CA TYR A 29 3.18 -14.20 11.32
C TYR A 29 4.43 -13.71 10.59
N GLY A 30 4.28 -12.59 9.88
CA GLY A 30 5.33 -11.97 9.09
C GLY A 30 6.29 -11.10 9.88
N THR A 31 7.07 -10.32 9.15
CA THR A 31 8.09 -9.40 9.71
C THR A 31 8.10 -8.01 9.08
N GLY A 32 7.28 -7.81 8.04
CA GLY A 32 7.25 -6.57 7.28
C GLY A 32 6.54 -6.75 5.95
N THR A 33 6.03 -5.64 5.41
CA THR A 33 5.30 -5.61 4.14
C THR A 33 6.24 -5.85 2.96
N GLU A 34 7.47 -5.32 2.99
CA GLU A 34 8.45 -5.62 1.94
C GLU A 34 8.91 -7.07 2.01
N ASP A 35 9.08 -7.59 3.21
CA ASP A 35 9.50 -8.97 3.45
C ASP A 35 8.42 -9.93 2.92
N TYR A 36 7.15 -9.62 3.22
CA TYR A 36 6.01 -10.35 2.68
C TYR A 36 6.01 -10.38 1.15
N VAL A 37 6.49 -9.37 0.44
CA VAL A 37 6.56 -9.38 -1.04
C VAL A 37 7.91 -9.84 -1.59
N ASN A 38 8.67 -10.59 -0.78
CA ASN A 38 10.02 -11.11 -1.10
C ASN A 38 10.97 -9.99 -1.54
N GLN A 39 10.93 -8.86 -0.84
CA GLN A 39 11.91 -7.78 -0.91
C GLN A 39 12.56 -7.63 0.48
N ALA A 40 13.41 -6.61 0.65
CA ALA A 40 14.05 -6.31 1.93
C ALA A 40 14.57 -4.87 1.95
N TYR A 41 14.92 -4.39 3.16
CA TYR A 41 15.66 -3.13 3.40
C TYR A 41 15.00 -1.88 2.78
N GLY A 42 13.67 -1.76 2.88
CA GLY A 42 12.98 -0.60 2.33
C GLY A 42 13.22 -0.42 0.83
N GLN A 43 12.95 -1.46 0.02
CA GLN A 43 13.20 -1.43 -1.41
C GLN A 43 12.57 -0.20 -2.10
N SER A 44 13.41 0.67 -2.65
CA SER A 44 13.01 1.91 -3.35
C SER A 44 13.08 1.79 -4.87
N LYS A 45 13.24 0.58 -5.39
CA LYS A 45 13.35 0.28 -6.82
C LYS A 45 12.19 -0.58 -7.31
N LYS A 46 11.90 -0.45 -8.60
CA LYS A 46 11.00 -1.38 -9.27
C LYS A 46 11.64 -2.76 -9.32
N HIS A 47 10.82 -3.78 -9.12
CA HIS A 47 11.21 -5.18 -9.24
C HIS A 47 10.08 -5.95 -9.93
N CYS A 48 10.45 -6.89 -10.79
CA CYS A 48 9.51 -7.69 -11.56
C CYS A 48 9.99 -9.14 -11.57
N ALA A 49 9.25 -10.02 -10.92
CA ALA A 49 9.42 -11.46 -10.96
C ALA A 49 8.06 -12.12 -11.25
N PRO A 50 8.01 -13.38 -11.71
CA PRO A 50 6.74 -14.02 -12.09
C PRO A 50 5.66 -13.96 -11.01
N TYR A 51 6.05 -14.06 -9.73
CA TYR A 51 5.12 -14.21 -8.62
C TYR A 51 5.14 -13.06 -7.62
N HIS A 52 6.09 -12.11 -7.70
CA HIS A 52 6.13 -10.99 -6.77
C HIS A 52 6.89 -9.79 -7.34
N GLY A 53 6.67 -8.61 -6.77
CA GLY A 53 7.50 -7.45 -7.09
C GLY A 53 6.90 -6.11 -6.71
N THR A 54 7.60 -5.06 -7.15
CA THR A 54 7.30 -3.66 -6.84
C THR A 54 7.03 -2.92 -8.13
N ILE A 55 5.76 -2.58 -8.37
CA ILE A 55 5.30 -1.84 -9.57
C ILE A 55 5.64 -0.36 -9.43
N LYS A 56 5.37 0.21 -8.24
CA LYS A 56 5.69 1.59 -7.88
C LYS A 56 6.38 1.59 -6.51
N PRO A 57 7.64 2.04 -6.40
CA PRO A 57 8.38 2.00 -5.14
C PRO A 57 8.18 3.26 -4.27
N GLY A 58 7.24 4.14 -4.62
CA GLY A 58 7.17 5.48 -4.04
C GLY A 58 8.23 6.43 -4.62
N GLY A 59 8.27 7.64 -4.07
CA GLY A 59 9.21 8.70 -4.43
C GLY A 59 10.29 8.90 -3.36
N PHE A 60 10.78 10.13 -3.25
CA PHE A 60 11.78 10.49 -2.24
C PHE A 60 11.32 10.08 -0.83
N ASN A 61 12.15 9.29 -0.15
CA ASN A 61 11.88 8.75 1.18
C ASN A 61 10.48 8.10 1.29
N PHE A 62 10.15 7.28 0.30
CA PHE A 62 8.89 6.51 0.20
C PHE A 62 7.61 7.34 0.10
N PHE A 63 7.73 8.64 -0.15
CA PHE A 63 6.57 9.50 -0.32
C PHE A 63 5.81 9.20 -1.62
N GLY A 64 4.48 9.15 -1.55
CA GLY A 64 3.61 9.03 -2.72
C GLY A 64 3.03 7.63 -2.88
N GLN A 65 2.85 7.19 -4.13
CA GLN A 65 2.18 5.92 -4.43
C GLN A 65 3.17 4.76 -4.41
N ILE A 66 2.87 3.77 -3.58
CA ILE A 66 3.58 2.50 -3.51
C ILE A 66 2.62 1.39 -3.95
N SER A 67 3.12 0.43 -4.71
CA SER A 67 2.33 -0.71 -5.18
C SER A 67 3.21 -1.94 -5.36
N TYR A 68 2.81 -3.01 -4.68
CA TYR A 68 3.43 -4.31 -4.70
C TYR A 68 2.46 -5.38 -5.24
N TYR A 69 2.98 -6.54 -5.59
CA TYR A 69 2.19 -7.74 -5.81
C TYR A 69 2.92 -8.97 -5.24
N ARG A 70 2.14 -9.95 -4.80
CA ARG A 70 2.58 -11.31 -4.49
C ARG A 70 1.46 -12.28 -4.91
N TYR A 71 1.85 -13.34 -5.58
CA TYR A 71 0.99 -14.44 -6.00
C TYR A 71 1.52 -15.72 -5.38
N HIS A 72 0.69 -16.35 -4.57
CA HIS A 72 0.98 -17.64 -3.95
C HIS A 72 0.64 -18.80 -4.91
N ILE A 73 1.37 -18.89 -6.03
CA ILE A 73 1.14 -19.91 -7.06
C ILE A 73 1.73 -21.25 -6.66
N GLU A 74 3.03 -21.27 -6.34
CA GLU A 74 3.76 -22.48 -5.92
C GLU A 74 3.64 -22.71 -4.41
N ASP A 75 3.28 -21.67 -3.65
CA ASP A 75 3.18 -21.62 -2.20
C ASP A 75 1.78 -21.17 -1.71
N PRO A 76 0.68 -21.80 -2.16
CA PRO A 76 -0.67 -21.44 -1.75
C PRO A 76 -0.88 -21.60 -0.23
N VAL A 77 -1.64 -20.68 0.35
CA VAL A 77 -2.08 -20.74 1.74
C VAL A 77 -3.39 -21.52 1.81
N TYR A 78 -3.33 -22.75 2.29
CA TYR A 78 -4.49 -23.65 2.41
C TYR A 78 -5.31 -23.36 3.67
N PHE A 79 -6.62 -23.57 3.57
CA PHE A 79 -7.57 -23.52 4.68
C PHE A 79 -8.71 -24.51 4.43
N ASN A 80 -9.34 -25.03 5.49
CA ASN A 80 -10.46 -25.98 5.36
C ASN A 80 -11.82 -25.31 5.53
N LYS A 81 -11.92 -24.34 6.44
CA LYS A 81 -13.17 -23.71 6.87
C LYS A 81 -13.11 -22.20 6.76
N LYS A 82 -12.02 -21.58 7.19
CA LYS A 82 -11.96 -20.12 7.33
C LYS A 82 -10.54 -19.61 7.19
N ILE A 83 -10.39 -18.46 6.58
CA ILE A 83 -9.12 -17.74 6.52
C ILE A 83 -9.38 -16.25 6.75
N ILE A 84 -8.52 -15.61 7.54
CA ILE A 84 -8.45 -14.15 7.65
C ILE A 84 -7.01 -13.76 7.34
N VAL A 85 -6.85 -12.84 6.38
CA VAL A 85 -5.55 -12.30 5.98
C VAL A 85 -5.57 -10.81 6.27
N THR A 86 -4.65 -10.34 7.11
CA THR A 86 -4.47 -8.92 7.41
C THR A 86 -3.03 -8.52 7.21
N ILE A 87 -2.79 -7.22 7.05
CA ILE A 87 -1.46 -6.63 7.07
C ILE A 87 -1.53 -5.37 7.89
N GLU A 88 -0.54 -5.15 8.77
CA GLU A 88 -0.51 -3.92 9.56
C GLU A 88 -0.19 -2.71 8.70
N HIS A 89 -0.76 -1.55 9.07
CA HIS A 89 -0.44 -0.29 8.41
C HIS A 89 0.73 0.39 9.12
N GLY A 90 1.95 -0.03 8.77
CA GLY A 90 3.15 0.22 9.56
C GLY A 90 3.11 -0.50 10.92
N HIS A 91 4.25 -0.53 11.62
CA HIS A 91 4.35 -1.22 12.90
C HIS A 91 3.23 -0.84 13.88
N ASP A 92 2.52 -1.83 14.44
CA ASP A 92 1.42 -1.59 15.39
C ASP A 92 0.33 -0.65 14.83
N ASN A 93 0.10 -0.74 13.52
CA ASN A 93 -0.91 0.06 12.81
C ASN A 93 -0.81 1.58 13.03
N HIS A 94 0.39 2.10 13.31
CA HIS A 94 0.58 3.51 13.66
C HIS A 94 0.31 4.50 12.51
N ARG A 95 0.09 4.00 11.27
CA ARG A 95 -0.05 4.84 10.06
C ARG A 95 -1.49 4.94 9.59
N GLY A 96 -1.87 6.15 9.18
CA GLY A 96 -3.18 6.47 8.60
C GLY A 96 -3.17 6.62 7.07
N ASP A 97 -2.34 5.83 6.37
CA ASP A 97 -2.20 5.90 4.92
C ASP A 97 -3.46 5.44 4.17
N ASP A 98 -3.54 5.76 2.88
CA ASP A 98 -4.62 5.31 1.99
C ASP A 98 -4.28 3.95 1.37
N TRP A 99 -4.84 2.88 1.93
CA TRP A 99 -4.60 1.50 1.48
C TRP A 99 -5.75 0.97 0.62
N SER A 100 -5.40 0.19 -0.40
CA SER A 100 -6.34 -0.59 -1.19
C SER A 100 -5.67 -1.89 -1.62
N SER A 101 -6.38 -3.01 -1.54
CA SER A 101 -5.88 -4.32 -1.93
C SER A 101 -6.89 -5.06 -2.83
N THR A 102 -6.42 -6.13 -3.45
CA THR A 102 -7.27 -7.10 -4.15
C THR A 102 -6.72 -8.48 -3.83
N ALA A 103 -7.56 -9.35 -3.29
CA ALA A 103 -7.21 -10.72 -2.95
C ALA A 103 -7.82 -11.67 -3.99
N TYR A 104 -7.08 -12.73 -4.33
CA TYR A 104 -7.52 -13.80 -5.21
C TYR A 104 -7.43 -15.10 -4.42
N TRP A 105 -8.49 -15.91 -4.45
CA TRP A 105 -8.53 -17.19 -3.78
C TRP A 105 -9.42 -18.18 -4.52
N TYR A 106 -9.29 -19.44 -4.16
CA TYR A 106 -10.19 -20.52 -4.57
C TYR A 106 -10.80 -21.14 -3.32
N GLN A 107 -12.06 -21.54 -3.43
CA GLN A 107 -12.76 -22.30 -2.41
C GLN A 107 -13.75 -23.25 -3.09
N LEU A 108 -14.20 -24.27 -2.35
CA LEU A 108 -15.33 -25.09 -2.79
C LEU A 108 -16.65 -24.30 -2.67
N GLU A 109 -17.60 -24.66 -3.53
CA GLU A 109 -18.95 -24.09 -3.54
C GLU A 109 -19.84 -24.67 -2.42
N PRO A 110 -20.87 -23.91 -1.95
CA PRO A 110 -21.26 -22.57 -2.41
C PRO A 110 -20.44 -21.44 -1.76
N HIS A 111 -20.37 -20.31 -2.46
CA HIS A 111 -19.89 -19.06 -1.86
C HIS A 111 -21.00 -18.43 -1.01
N ASP A 112 -20.64 -17.88 0.14
CA ASP A 112 -21.55 -17.06 0.95
C ASP A 112 -21.48 -15.59 0.49
N PRO A 113 -22.48 -15.08 -0.26
CA PRO A 113 -22.48 -13.71 -0.74
C PRO A 113 -22.54 -12.68 0.39
N THR A 114 -22.97 -13.08 1.59
CA THR A 114 -23.08 -12.18 2.74
C THR A 114 -21.72 -11.82 3.34
N LEU A 115 -20.69 -12.63 3.09
CA LEU A 115 -19.31 -12.38 3.53
C LEU A 115 -18.59 -11.34 2.68
N PHE A 116 -19.12 -10.99 1.51
CA PHE A 116 -18.50 -9.98 0.64
C PHE A 116 -18.90 -8.58 1.13
N PRO A 117 -17.95 -7.76 1.60
CA PRO A 117 -18.26 -6.39 1.98
C PRO A 117 -18.76 -5.63 0.75
N LYS A 118 -19.78 -4.79 0.96
CA LYS A 118 -20.27 -3.90 -0.10
C LYS A 118 -19.13 -3.00 -0.55
N LEU A 119 -18.72 -3.14 -1.82
CA LEU A 119 -17.71 -2.26 -2.40
C LEU A 119 -18.16 -0.81 -2.31
N LEU A 120 -17.22 0.06 -1.93
CA LEU A 120 -17.43 1.50 -1.97
C LEU A 120 -17.79 1.93 -3.40
N ASP A 121 -18.64 2.96 -3.50
CA ASP A 121 -19.00 3.56 -4.78
C ASP A 121 -17.76 4.17 -5.48
N ARG A 122 -17.94 4.71 -6.68
CA ARG A 122 -16.84 5.34 -7.42
C ARG A 122 -16.16 6.45 -6.60
N ASN A 123 -16.90 7.20 -5.80
CA ASN A 123 -16.35 8.32 -5.05
C ASN A 123 -15.57 7.85 -3.82
N GLY A 124 -16.06 6.84 -3.10
CA GLY A 124 -15.39 6.26 -1.95
C GLY A 124 -14.08 5.55 -2.29
N ARG A 125 -13.87 5.17 -3.55
CA ARG A 125 -12.61 4.56 -4.04
C ARG A 125 -11.63 5.54 -4.67
N LYS A 126 -11.90 6.85 -4.64
CA LYS A 126 -10.95 7.84 -5.16
C LYS A 126 -9.75 7.94 -4.21
N PRO A 127 -8.51 7.96 -4.73
CA PRO A 127 -7.33 8.17 -3.90
C PRO A 127 -7.47 9.42 -3.05
N ARG A 128 -7.17 9.32 -1.75
CA ARG A 128 -7.19 10.45 -0.84
C ARG A 128 -6.14 11.47 -1.26
N LYS A 129 -6.54 12.74 -1.34
CA LYS A 129 -5.61 13.84 -1.65
C LYS A 129 -4.89 14.25 -0.37
N HIS A 130 -3.62 13.87 -0.24
CA HIS A 130 -2.81 14.31 0.89
C HIS A 130 -2.54 15.82 0.80
N VAL A 131 -2.63 16.53 1.92
CA VAL A 131 -2.39 17.98 2.02
C VAL A 131 -1.01 18.38 1.49
N ALA A 132 0.00 17.52 1.68
CA ALA A 132 1.33 17.74 1.10
C ALA A 132 1.34 17.79 -0.43
N HIS A 133 0.45 17.05 -1.11
CA HIS A 133 0.31 17.14 -2.57
C HIS A 133 -0.23 18.52 -2.99
N PHE A 134 -1.14 19.10 -2.20
CA PHE A 134 -1.63 20.45 -2.42
C PHE A 134 -0.50 21.48 -2.27
N PHE A 135 0.24 21.44 -1.14
CA PHE A 135 1.37 22.35 -0.91
C PHE A 135 2.47 22.23 -1.96
N ARG A 136 2.87 21.00 -2.35
CA ARG A 136 3.86 20.79 -3.42
C ARG A 136 3.41 21.45 -4.73
N LYS A 137 2.15 21.23 -5.12
CA LYS A 137 1.62 21.79 -6.36
C LYS A 137 1.59 23.33 -6.32
N SER A 138 1.16 23.90 -5.20
CA SER A 138 1.15 25.35 -5.01
C SER A 138 2.55 25.96 -5.04
N LEU A 139 3.54 25.35 -4.38
CA LEU A 139 4.92 25.84 -4.36
C LEU A 139 5.56 25.78 -5.76
N CYS A 140 5.34 24.70 -6.52
CA CYS A 140 5.80 24.62 -7.91
C CYS A 140 5.19 25.71 -8.79
N LEU A 141 3.89 26.01 -8.62
CA LEU A 141 3.22 27.08 -9.35
C LEU A 141 3.77 28.46 -8.98
N MET A 142 4.03 28.71 -7.68
CA MET A 142 4.66 29.95 -7.23
C MET A 142 6.06 30.13 -7.81
N PHE A 143 6.89 29.07 -7.79
CA PHE A 143 8.25 29.13 -8.33
C PHE A 143 8.24 29.38 -9.85
N LEU A 144 7.33 28.71 -10.57
CA LEU A 144 7.14 28.95 -12.00
C LEU A 144 6.70 30.40 -12.26
N ALA A 145 5.79 30.94 -11.46
CA ALA A 145 5.35 32.33 -11.56
C ALA A 145 6.50 33.31 -11.30
N ILE A 146 7.36 33.05 -10.31
CA ILE A 146 8.55 33.87 -10.02
C ILE A 146 9.51 33.86 -11.21
N ILE A 147 9.77 32.69 -11.81
CA ILE A 147 10.63 32.59 -13.01
C ILE A 147 10.03 33.38 -14.17
N ILE A 148 8.72 33.25 -14.42
CA ILE A 148 8.03 33.98 -15.49
C ILE A 148 8.11 35.49 -15.25
N ILE A 149 7.85 35.95 -14.02
CA ILE A 149 7.93 37.37 -13.66
C ILE A 149 9.36 37.89 -13.84
N ALA A 150 10.38 37.14 -13.40
CA ALA A 150 11.77 37.53 -13.58
C ALA A 150 12.15 37.63 -15.06
N LEU A 151 11.70 36.70 -15.90
CA LEU A 151 11.90 36.74 -17.35
C LEU A 151 11.18 37.93 -17.99
N VAL A 152 9.96 38.24 -17.58
CA VAL A 152 9.21 39.40 -18.09
C VAL A 152 9.91 40.70 -17.71
N ILE A 153 10.35 40.85 -16.44
CA ILE A 153 11.11 42.03 -15.99
C ILE A 153 12.42 42.17 -16.78
N TRP A 154 13.08 41.08 -17.12
CA TRP A 154 14.33 41.10 -17.87
C TRP A 154 14.16 41.47 -19.36
N ILE A 155 12.98 41.25 -19.94
CA ILE A 155 12.68 41.50 -21.36
C ILE A 155 12.07 42.90 -21.59
N ILE A 156 11.48 43.52 -20.57
CA ILE A 156 10.96 44.89 -20.66
C ILE A 156 12.14 45.86 -20.44
N PRO A 157 12.53 46.66 -21.46
CA PRO A 157 13.66 47.59 -21.37
C PRO A 157 13.43 48.76 -20.40
#